data_AF-A0A851AVZ3-F1
#
_entry.id   AF-A0A851AVZ3-F1
#
_cell.length_a   1.000
_cell.length_b   1.000
_cell.length_c   1.000
_cell.angle_alpha   90.00
_cell.angle_beta   90.00
_cell.angle_gamma   90.00
#
_symmetry.space_group_name_H-M   'P 1'
#
loop_
_entity.id
_entity.type
_entity.pdbx_description
1 polymer ?
#
loop_
_entity_poly.entity_id
_entity_poly.type
_entity_poly.pdbx_seq_one_letter_code
_entity_poly.pdbx_strand_id
1 'polypeptide(L)'
;EKGSSPPANSEILQKKHENQIMYVCLIEKFYPEVIRVTWTDDKKEVTDNVVKGDTWQSTKEDEYSIASWLTVPAENKDKKYYCKYEHEKKTDSLPTQGIFHMLKTGTQEEDCRTIFNRGNLIYQLMHRTAYLVYITLLLKSSMYYLTILFFIYR
;
A
#
# COMPACT_ATOMS: atom_id res chain seq x y z
N GLU A 1 12.74 10.74 -27.62
CA GLU A 1 12.55 9.68 -26.61
C GLU A 1 12.54 10.31 -25.23
N LYS A 2 11.67 9.86 -24.32
CA LYS A 2 11.63 10.37 -22.95
C LYS A 2 12.90 9.88 -22.23
N GLY A 3 13.62 10.79 -21.58
CA GLY A 3 14.80 10.45 -20.80
C GLY A 3 14.41 9.66 -19.55
N SER A 4 15.28 8.74 -19.14
CA SER A 4 15.15 8.01 -17.89
C SER A 4 15.10 8.92 -16.66
N SER A 5 14.12 8.68 -15.78
CA SER A 5 13.97 9.35 -14.48
C SER A 5 14.03 8.33 -13.33
N PRO A 6 14.89 8.56 -12.31
CA PRO A 6 14.89 7.71 -11.11
C PRO A 6 13.60 7.92 -10.31
N PRO A 7 13.24 7.00 -9.41
CA PRO A 7 12.10 7.20 -8.51
C PRO A 7 12.18 8.51 -7.73
N ALA A 8 11.12 9.31 -7.82
CA ALA A 8 11.03 10.59 -7.14
C ALA A 8 10.78 10.41 -5.63
N ASN A 9 9.93 9.45 -5.28
CA ASN A 9 9.62 9.11 -3.90
C ASN A 9 9.80 7.62 -3.66
N SER A 10 10.19 7.27 -2.44
CA SER A 10 10.21 5.88 -2.01
C SER A 10 10.03 5.81 -0.49
N GLU A 11 9.06 5.03 -0.02
CA GLU A 11 8.74 4.92 1.40
C GLU A 11 8.35 3.50 1.80
N ILE A 12 8.40 3.22 3.12
CA ILE A 12 7.89 1.98 3.69
C ILE A 12 6.74 2.30 4.64
N LEU A 13 5.58 1.70 4.37
CA LEU A 13 4.43 1.72 5.26
C LEU A 13 4.39 0.40 6.05
N GLN A 14 3.93 0.48 7.30
CA GLN A 14 3.77 -0.70 8.16
C GLN A 14 2.34 -0.82 8.67
N LYS A 15 1.82 -2.06 8.72
CA LYS A 15 0.54 -2.37 9.34
C LYS A 15 0.66 -3.66 10.13
N LYS A 16 0.29 -3.61 11.41
CA LYS A 16 0.15 -4.80 12.26
C LYS A 16 -1.27 -5.34 12.13
N HIS A 17 -1.41 -6.64 11.95
CA HIS A 17 -2.69 -7.35 11.97
C HIS A 17 -2.50 -8.67 12.72
N GLU A 18 -3.20 -8.83 13.86
CA GLU A 18 -3.09 -10.00 14.73
C GLU A 18 -1.63 -10.34 15.08
N ASN A 19 -1.17 -11.54 14.69
CA ASN A 19 0.17 -12.07 14.90
C ASN A 19 1.09 -11.87 13.68
N GLN A 20 0.77 -10.91 12.81
CA GLN A 20 1.56 -10.58 11.62
C GLN A 20 1.81 -9.07 11.51
N ILE A 21 2.90 -8.73 10.84
CA ILE A 21 3.26 -7.38 10.44
C ILE A 21 3.45 -7.40 8.93
N MET A 22 2.75 -6.49 8.25
CA MET A 22 2.85 -6.27 6.83
C MET A 22 3.60 -4.97 6.57
N TYR A 23 4.67 -5.06 5.80
CA TYR A 23 5.42 -3.93 5.27
C TYR A 23 5.04 -3.71 3.80
N VAL A 24 4.89 -2.46 3.40
CA VAL A 24 4.65 -2.06 2.00
C VAL A 24 5.74 -1.11 1.59
N CYS A 25 6.54 -1.49 0.60
CA CYS A 25 7.51 -0.62 -0.03
C CYS A 25 6.87 0.00 -1.26
N LEU A 26 6.65 1.31 -1.21
CA LEU A 26 6.06 2.10 -2.29
C LEU A 26 7.18 2.89 -2.97
N ILE A 27 7.29 2.78 -4.29
CA ILE A 27 8.28 3.46 -5.12
C ILE A 27 7.54 4.17 -6.24
N GLU A 28 7.70 5.49 -6.35
CA GLU A 28 6.83 6.30 -7.19
C GLU A 28 7.59 7.11 -8.23
N LYS A 29 6.91 7.34 -9.35
CA LYS A 29 7.29 8.29 -10.40
C LYS A 29 8.69 8.05 -10.96
N PHE A 30 8.89 6.89 -11.54
CA PHE A 30 10.11 6.55 -12.27
C PHE A 30 9.80 6.23 -13.73
N TYR A 31 10.80 6.36 -14.58
CA TYR A 31 10.72 5.99 -15.98
C TYR A 31 12.09 5.46 -16.44
N PRO A 32 12.15 4.37 -17.23
CA PRO A 32 11.07 3.53 -17.76
C PRO A 32 10.49 2.60 -16.70
N GLU A 33 9.48 1.81 -17.07
CA GLU A 33 8.77 0.85 -16.21
C GLU A 33 9.67 -0.21 -15.55
N VAL A 34 10.83 -0.50 -16.14
CA VAL A 34 11.70 -1.59 -15.69
C VAL A 34 12.38 -1.23 -14.36
N ILE A 35 11.96 -1.92 -13.29
CA ILE A 35 12.53 -1.80 -11.95
C ILE A 35 12.55 -3.17 -11.24
N ARG A 36 13.64 -3.43 -10.52
CA ARG A 36 13.75 -4.61 -9.63
C ARG A 36 13.52 -4.16 -8.19
N VAL A 37 12.67 -4.89 -7.46
CA VAL A 37 12.38 -4.64 -6.04
C VAL A 37 12.60 -5.95 -5.29
N THR A 38 13.35 -5.90 -4.20
CA THR A 38 13.72 -7.07 -3.38
C THR A 38 13.66 -6.73 -1.91
N TRP A 39 13.30 -7.70 -1.08
CA TRP A 39 13.37 -7.58 0.37
C TRP A 39 14.57 -8.33 0.91
N THR A 40 15.19 -7.80 1.96
CA THR A 40 16.35 -8.44 2.62
C THR A 40 16.23 -8.34 4.14
N ASP A 41 16.75 -9.34 4.85
CA ASP A 41 17.07 -9.27 6.28
C ASP A 41 18.59 -9.07 6.44
N ASP A 42 18.98 -7.81 6.59
CA ASP A 42 20.37 -7.33 6.49
C ASP A 42 21.06 -7.65 5.17
N LYS A 43 21.57 -8.88 4.98
CA LYS A 43 22.35 -9.28 3.79
C LYS A 43 21.72 -10.42 3.00
N LYS A 44 20.73 -11.09 3.56
CA LYS A 44 20.11 -12.24 2.90
C LYS A 44 18.78 -11.81 2.27
N GLU A 45 18.56 -12.28 1.06
CA GLU A 45 17.31 -12.03 0.34
C GLU A 45 16.16 -12.80 1.00
N VAL A 46 15.05 -12.10 1.23
CA VAL A 46 13.82 -12.66 1.78
C VAL A 46 12.86 -12.80 0.61
N THR A 47 12.48 -14.04 0.31
CA THR A 47 11.51 -14.37 -0.74
C THR A 47 10.19 -14.87 -0.17
N ASP A 48 10.21 -15.39 1.05
CA ASP A 48 9.03 -15.93 1.71
C ASP A 48 8.04 -14.82 2.05
N ASN A 49 6.77 -15.02 1.68
CA ASN A 49 5.68 -14.06 1.91
C ASN A 49 5.94 -12.65 1.33
N VAL A 50 6.74 -12.59 0.27
CA VAL A 50 6.92 -11.39 -0.54
C VAL A 50 5.93 -11.41 -1.70
N VAL A 51 5.22 -10.30 -1.88
CA VAL A 51 4.35 -10.08 -3.03
C VAL A 51 4.85 -8.84 -3.76
N LYS A 52 5.06 -8.95 -5.07
CA LYS A 52 5.39 -7.81 -5.94
C LYS A 52 4.13 -7.44 -6.72
N GLY A 53 3.72 -6.19 -6.64
CA GLY A 53 2.62 -5.66 -7.44
C GLY A 53 3.07 -5.36 -8.86
N ASP A 54 2.09 -5.24 -9.75
CA ASP A 54 2.35 -4.72 -11.08
C ASP A 54 2.70 -3.24 -11.01
N THR A 55 3.50 -2.80 -11.97
CA THR A 55 3.73 -1.39 -12.24
C THR A 55 2.44 -0.75 -12.72
N TRP A 56 2.13 0.42 -12.17
CA TRP A 56 1.02 1.23 -12.67
C TRP A 56 1.51 2.60 -13.09
N GLN A 57 0.87 3.15 -14.11
CA GLN A 57 1.11 4.49 -14.58
C GLN A 57 0.03 5.43 -14.03
N SER A 58 0.41 6.62 -13.60
CA SER A 58 -0.56 7.66 -13.25
C SER A 58 -1.26 8.17 -14.52
N THR A 59 -2.57 8.36 -14.49
CA THR A 59 -3.34 8.83 -15.67
C THR A 59 -2.95 10.22 -16.17
N LYS A 60 -2.18 10.97 -15.39
CA LYS A 60 -1.73 12.33 -15.71
C LYS A 60 -0.23 12.42 -16.05
N GLU A 61 0.54 11.38 -15.76
CA GLU A 61 2.01 11.42 -15.85
C GLU A 61 2.52 10.21 -16.63
N ASP A 62 3.52 10.41 -17.48
CA ASP A 62 4.17 9.32 -18.23
C ASP A 62 5.17 8.52 -17.36
N GLU A 63 4.88 8.36 -16.07
CA GLU A 63 5.77 7.77 -15.08
C GLU A 63 5.08 6.62 -14.36
N TYR A 64 5.88 5.63 -14.00
CA TYR A 64 5.46 4.40 -13.37
C TYR A 64 5.70 4.46 -11.87
N SER A 65 4.88 3.71 -11.15
CA SER A 65 5.01 3.46 -9.72
C SER A 65 4.82 1.96 -9.46
N ILE A 66 5.36 1.46 -8.37
CA ILE A 66 5.24 0.05 -7.96
C ILE A 66 5.16 -0.07 -6.44
N ALA A 67 4.48 -1.12 -5.98
CA ALA A 67 4.45 -1.51 -4.58
C ALA A 67 4.90 -2.97 -4.41
N SER A 68 5.61 -3.26 -3.33
CA SER A 68 5.91 -4.62 -2.90
C SER A 68 5.58 -4.79 -1.43
N TRP A 69 5.02 -5.94 -1.07
CA TRP A 69 4.60 -6.29 0.27
C TRP A 69 5.49 -7.39 0.84
N LEU A 70 5.81 -7.28 2.13
CA LEU A 70 6.45 -8.32 2.91
C LEU A 70 5.62 -8.56 4.18
N THR A 71 5.13 -9.78 4.37
CA THR A 71 4.39 -10.16 5.58
C THR A 71 5.25 -11.06 6.45
N VAL A 72 5.45 -10.67 7.71
CA VAL A 72 6.25 -11.42 8.68
C VAL A 72 5.47 -11.70 9.96
N PRO A 73 5.79 -12.78 10.70
CA PRO A 73 5.26 -13.00 12.03
C PRO A 73 5.57 -11.83 12.99
N ALA A 74 4.64 -11.51 13.89
CA ALA A 74 4.79 -10.39 14.82
C ALA A 74 5.93 -10.60 15.84
N GLU A 75 6.37 -11.83 16.04
CA GLU A 75 7.56 -12.17 16.83
C GLU A 75 8.83 -11.61 16.20
N ASN A 76 8.84 -11.39 14.88
CA ASN A 76 9.96 -10.81 14.14
C ASN A 76 9.89 -9.27 14.04
N LYS A 77 9.09 -8.59 14.87
CA LYS A 77 8.96 -7.12 14.85
C LYS A 77 10.29 -6.37 15.04
N ASP A 78 11.23 -6.98 15.77
CA ASP A 78 12.52 -6.39 16.12
C ASP A 78 13.58 -6.71 15.05
N LYS A 79 13.25 -7.55 14.06
CA LYS A 79 14.10 -7.77 12.90
C LYS A 79 13.98 -6.60 11.94
N LYS A 80 15.12 -6.18 11.41
CA LYS A 80 15.21 -5.10 10.44
C LYS A 80 15.19 -5.69 9.03
N TYR A 81 14.22 -5.26 8.24
CA TYR A 81 14.13 -5.61 6.84
C TYR A 81 14.46 -4.38 6.00
N TYR A 82 14.92 -4.62 4.78
CA TYR A 82 15.19 -3.56 3.83
C TYR A 82 14.49 -3.85 2.52
N CYS A 83 13.75 -2.86 2.03
CA CYS A 83 13.30 -2.83 0.65
C CYS A 83 14.39 -2.20 -0.21
N LYS A 84 15.01 -3.01 -1.06
CA LYS A 84 15.98 -2.55 -2.03
C LYS A 84 15.30 -2.44 -3.39
N TYR A 85 15.53 -1.34 -4.10
CA TYR A 85 15.17 -1.23 -5.50
C TYR A 85 16.35 -0.87 -6.38
N GLU A 86 16.30 -1.36 -7.61
CA GLU A 86 17.31 -1.13 -8.64
C GLU A 86 16.57 -0.63 -9.89
N HIS A 87 16.73 0.66 -10.16
CA HIS A 87 16.34 1.34 -11.39
C HIS A 87 17.60 1.77 -12.13
N GLU A 88 17.54 1.89 -13.46
CA GLU A 88 18.73 2.16 -14.28
C GLU A 88 19.48 3.44 -13.90
N LYS A 89 18.81 4.43 -13.29
CA LYS A 89 19.44 5.67 -12.80
C LYS A 89 19.80 5.64 -11.33
N LYS A 90 19.14 4.80 -10.53
CA LYS A 90 19.29 4.82 -9.07
C LYS A 90 19.01 3.46 -8.46
N THR A 91 19.92 3.05 -7.58
CA THR A 91 19.70 1.96 -6.64
C THR A 91 19.59 2.55 -5.25
N ASP A 92 18.62 2.11 -4.47
CA ASP A 92 18.42 2.57 -3.09
C ASP A 92 17.92 1.42 -2.20
N SER A 93 18.04 1.60 -0.88
CA SER A 93 17.67 0.61 0.12
C SER A 93 17.04 1.26 1.34
N LEU A 94 15.73 1.07 1.50
CA LEU A 94 14.92 1.62 2.58
C LEU A 94 14.81 0.64 3.75
N PRO A 95 15.16 1.02 4.98
CA PRO A 95 14.94 0.18 6.16
C PRO A 95 13.49 0.27 6.66
N THR A 96 12.90 -0.85 7.12
CA THR A 96 11.59 -0.87 7.80
C THR A 96 11.57 -0.09 9.10
N GLN A 97 12.74 0.10 9.71
CA GLN A 97 12.93 0.90 10.91
C GLN A 97 13.82 2.12 10.57
N GLY A 98 13.17 3.21 10.16
CA GLY A 98 13.83 4.50 9.90
C GLY A 98 13.84 5.40 11.14
N ILE A 99 15.03 5.74 11.64
CA ILE A 99 15.43 7.04 12.26
C ILE A 99 14.49 7.64 13.34
N PHE A 100 13.59 6.89 13.99
CA PHE A 100 12.92 7.44 15.19
C PHE A 100 13.90 7.65 16.37
N HIS A 101 15.10 7.04 16.29
CA HIS A 101 16.17 7.22 17.27
C HIS A 101 17.22 8.30 16.89
N MET A 102 17.21 8.84 15.67
CA MET A 102 18.23 9.82 15.25
C MET A 102 17.64 11.20 14.88
N LEU A 103 16.33 11.33 14.67
CA LEU A 103 15.68 12.61 14.38
C LEU A 103 15.14 13.35 15.63
N LYS A 104 15.73 13.13 16.82
CA LYS A 104 15.33 13.86 18.05
C LYS A 104 16.14 15.13 18.31
N THR A 105 16.87 15.64 17.31
CA THR A 105 17.56 16.93 17.41
C THR A 105 17.20 17.82 16.24
N GLY A 106 16.21 18.68 16.50
CA GLY A 106 15.99 19.96 15.81
C GLY A 106 15.19 19.89 14.51
N THR A 107 13.89 20.21 14.57
CA THR A 107 13.26 21.44 14.01
C THR A 107 11.73 21.25 14.01
N GLN A 108 10.99 22.34 14.17
CA GLN A 108 9.60 22.48 14.64
C GLN A 108 8.54 21.50 14.08
N GLU A 109 7.71 21.04 15.00
CA GLU A 109 6.50 20.23 14.84
C GLU A 109 5.36 21.07 14.23
N GLU A 110 5.03 20.84 12.96
CA GLU A 110 3.72 21.22 12.40
C GLU A 110 2.78 20.00 12.43
N ASP A 111 1.58 20.22 12.99
CA ASP A 111 0.68 19.21 13.54
C ASP A 111 0.03 18.29 12.49
N CYS A 112 0.63 17.10 12.31
CA CYS A 112 0.15 16.04 11.42
C CYS A 112 -1.11 15.31 11.93
N ARG A 113 -1.57 15.52 13.19
CA ARG A 113 -2.76 14.82 13.73
C ARG A 113 -4.05 15.25 13.04
N THR A 114 -4.13 16.48 12.58
CA THR A 114 -5.37 17.03 12.02
C THR A 114 -5.72 16.39 10.66
N ILE A 115 -4.72 16.01 9.86
CA ILE A 115 -4.91 15.36 8.54
C ILE A 115 -5.32 13.88 8.71
N PHE A 116 -4.66 13.14 9.62
CA PHE A 116 -4.91 11.71 9.84
C PHE A 116 -6.34 11.42 10.34
N ASN A 117 -6.84 12.24 11.27
CA ASN A 117 -8.20 12.09 11.80
C ASN A 117 -9.28 12.33 10.73
N ARG A 118 -9.04 13.28 9.81
CA ARG A 118 -9.95 13.57 8.69
C ARG A 118 -9.95 12.46 7.65
N GLY A 119 -8.77 11.91 7.34
CA GLY A 119 -8.63 10.74 6.45
C GLY A 119 -9.35 9.52 7.01
N ASN A 120 -9.10 9.16 8.27
CA ASN A 120 -9.74 8.00 8.91
C ASN A 120 -11.28 8.12 8.93
N LEU A 121 -11.83 9.31 9.15
CA LEU A 121 -13.28 9.56 9.06
C LEU A 121 -13.82 9.32 7.65
N ILE A 122 -13.10 9.75 6.61
CA ILE A 122 -13.49 9.56 5.21
C ILE A 122 -13.43 8.07 4.83
N TYR A 123 -12.37 7.35 5.21
CA TYR A 123 -12.26 5.90 4.96
C TYR A 123 -13.38 5.11 5.65
N GLN A 124 -13.68 5.43 6.91
CA GLN A 124 -14.79 4.86 7.66
C GLN A 124 -16.15 5.16 6.98
N LEU A 125 -16.33 6.39 6.50
CA LEU A 125 -17.54 6.81 5.79
C LEU A 125 -17.70 6.08 4.45
N MET A 126 -16.62 5.88 3.69
CA MET A 126 -16.63 5.14 2.43
C MET A 126 -16.99 3.67 2.64
N HIS A 127 -16.39 3.01 3.63
CA HIS A 127 -16.70 1.62 3.96
C HIS A 127 -18.17 1.44 4.39
N ARG A 128 -18.68 2.34 5.24
CA ARG A 128 -20.08 2.30 5.69
C ARG A 128 -21.06 2.56 4.55
N THR A 129 -20.74 3.47 3.64
CA THR A 129 -21.61 3.80 2.49
C THR A 129 -21.65 2.65 1.48
N ALA A 130 -20.49 2.06 1.16
CA ALA A 130 -20.40 0.90 0.27
C ALA A 130 -21.21 -0.31 0.82
N TYR A 131 -21.13 -0.56 2.13
CA TYR A 131 -21.88 -1.62 2.79
C TYR A 131 -23.41 -1.40 2.70
N LEU A 132 -23.88 -0.17 2.94
CA LEU A 132 -25.31 0.16 2.83
C LEU A 132 -25.81 0.04 1.39
N VAL A 133 -25.05 0.52 0.40
CA VAL A 133 -25.39 0.36 -1.02
C VAL A 133 -25.51 -1.12 -1.38
N TYR A 134 -24.53 -1.94 -0.99
CA TYR A 134 -24.57 -3.38 -1.22
C TYR A 134 -25.84 -4.04 -0.65
N ILE A 135 -26.22 -3.74 0.60
CA ILE A 135 -27.45 -4.25 1.20
C ILE A 135 -28.69 -3.79 0.42
N THR A 136 -28.79 -2.50 0.05
CA THR A 136 -29.95 -2.00 -0.70
C THR A 136 -30.10 -2.70 -2.05
N LEU A 137 -29.00 -2.98 -2.73
CA LEU A 137 -29.00 -3.73 -3.99
C LEU A 137 -29.44 -5.18 -3.79
N LEU A 138 -28.96 -5.84 -2.73
CA LEU A 138 -29.38 -7.20 -2.39
C LEU A 138 -30.87 -7.29 -2.08
N LEU A 139 -31.38 -6.38 -1.25
CA LEU A 139 -32.80 -6.33 -0.91
C LEU A 139 -33.64 -6.07 -2.15
N LYS A 140 -33.21 -5.16 -3.02
CA LYS A 140 -33.89 -4.87 -4.29
C LYS A 140 -33.93 -6.10 -5.21
N SER A 141 -32.81 -6.81 -5.34
CA SER A 141 -32.74 -8.07 -6.10
C SER A 141 -33.67 -9.15 -5.52
N SER A 142 -33.65 -9.32 -4.20
CA SER A 142 -34.52 -10.28 -3.51
C SER A 142 -36.01 -9.94 -3.69
N MET A 143 -36.38 -8.66 -3.66
CA MET A 143 -37.76 -8.22 -3.91
C MET A 143 -38.20 -8.53 -5.34
N TYR A 144 -37.35 -8.25 -6.35
CA TYR A 144 -37.66 -8.62 -7.73
C TYR A 144 -37.87 -10.12 -7.88
N TYR A 145 -37.02 -10.93 -7.25
CA TYR A 145 -37.15 -12.39 -7.28
C TYR A 145 -38.48 -12.87 -6.69
N LEU A 146 -38.88 -12.36 -5.52
CA LEU A 146 -40.17 -12.69 -4.91
C LEU A 146 -41.36 -12.23 -5.75
N THR A 147 -41.29 -11.03 -6.37
CA THR A 147 -42.36 -10.56 -7.26
C THR A 147 -42.52 -11.46 -8.49
N ILE A 148 -41.42 -11.90 -9.11
CA ILE A 148 -41.45 -12.81 -10.25
C ILE A 148 -42.03 -14.16 -9.84
N LEU A 149 -41.61 -14.72 -8.70
CA LEU A 149 -42.19 -15.94 -8.14
C LEU A 149 -43.69 -15.81 -7.92
N PHE A 150 -44.17 -14.71 -7.35
CA PHE A 150 -45.59 -14.49 -7.15
C PHE A 150 -46.39 -14.52 -8.47
N PHE A 151 -45.85 -13.97 -9.56
CA PHE A 151 -46.49 -14.03 -10.88
C PHE A 151 -46.39 -15.39 -11.56
N ILE A 152 -45.36 -16.19 -11.27
CA ILE A 152 -45.19 -17.53 -11.86
C ILE A 152 -46.05 -18.59 -11.16
N TYR A 153 -46.21 -18.50 -9.84
CA TYR A 153 -46.91 -19.50 -9.02
C TYR A 153 -48.37 -19.12 -8.71
N ARG A 154 -48.88 -18.03 -9.29
CA ARG A 154 -50.29 -17.65 -9.33
C ARG A 154 -50.90 -18.08 -10.66
#